data_AF-A0A2W6WAC2-F1
#
_entry.id   AF-A0A2W6WAC2-F1
#
_cell.length_a   1.000
_cell.length_b   1.000
_cell.length_c   1.000
_cell.angle_alpha   90.00
_cell.angle_beta   90.00
_cell.angle_gamma   90.00
#
_symmetry.space_group_name_H-M   'P 1'
#
loop_
_entity.id
_entity.type
_entity.pdbx_description
1 polymer ?
#
loop_
_entity_poly.entity_id
_entity_poly.type
_entity_poly.pdbx_seq_one_letter_code
_entity_poly.pdbx_strand_id
1 'polypeptide(L)'
;MPSTMSMIGKTLIGGLSACILAFAAMPDADALGRRDEQDAARRAMLDGQVMPFSILKRRVESAMGDATYLGSEFIPSTNRYRLKYVKDGKVVWVDVDGRTGDITGWAR
;
A
#
# COMPACT_ATOMS: atom_id res chain seq x y z
N MET A 1 -26.46 -57.74 0.63
CA MET A 1 -25.59 -58.08 1.80
C MET A 1 -25.53 -59.59 1.90
N PRO A 2 -24.40 -60.28 2.20
CA PRO A 2 -23.03 -59.84 2.52
C PRO A 2 -22.03 -60.17 1.37
N SER A 3 -20.98 -59.39 1.08
CA SER A 3 -19.66 -59.23 1.72
C SER A 3 -18.73 -60.45 1.64
N THR A 4 -17.68 -60.36 0.81
CA THR A 4 -16.30 -60.74 1.20
C THR A 4 -15.28 -59.97 0.34
N MET A 5 -14.53 -59.10 1.01
CA MET A 5 -13.26 -58.53 0.56
C MET A 5 -12.21 -59.65 0.50
N SER A 6 -11.39 -59.69 -0.56
CA SER A 6 -10.08 -60.33 -0.51
C SER A 6 -9.05 -59.44 -1.20
N MET A 7 -8.03 -59.11 -0.42
CA MET A 7 -6.87 -58.30 -0.73
C MET A 7 -6.15 -58.74 -2.00
N ILE A 8 -5.54 -57.79 -2.71
CA ILE A 8 -4.11 -57.80 -3.07
C ILE A 8 -3.78 -56.52 -3.84
N GLY A 9 -2.85 -55.73 -3.31
CA GLY A 9 -2.38 -54.51 -3.94
C GLY A 9 -1.07 -54.03 -3.32
N LYS A 10 -0.06 -54.91 -3.31
CA LYS A 10 1.34 -54.50 -3.13
C LYS A 10 1.71 -53.62 -4.33
N THR A 11 2.28 -52.44 -4.11
CA THR A 11 3.61 -52.04 -4.62
C THR A 11 3.91 -50.58 -4.19
N LEU A 12 5.01 -50.42 -3.47
CA LEU A 12 5.68 -49.17 -3.15
C LEU A 12 6.45 -48.68 -4.39
N ILE A 13 6.18 -47.45 -4.84
CA ILE A 13 7.06 -46.59 -5.65
C ILE A 13 6.69 -45.18 -5.20
N GLY A 14 7.50 -44.44 -4.44
CA GLY A 14 8.86 -44.03 -4.77
C GLY A 14 8.83 -42.55 -5.17
N GLY A 15 8.92 -41.67 -4.18
CA GLY A 15 9.29 -40.24 -4.27
C GLY A 15 8.79 -39.40 -5.45
N LEU A 16 7.65 -38.71 -5.28
CA LEU A 16 7.30 -37.53 -6.06
C LEU A 16 7.35 -36.30 -5.14
N SER A 17 8.52 -35.68 -5.00
CA SER A 17 8.66 -34.38 -4.35
C SER A 17 9.88 -33.67 -4.90
N ALA A 18 9.68 -32.93 -6.00
CA ALA A 18 10.48 -31.78 -6.37
C ALA A 18 9.77 -30.99 -7.48
N CYS A 19 8.66 -30.33 -7.14
CA CYS A 19 8.17 -29.18 -7.88
C CYS A 19 8.14 -27.99 -6.92
N ILE A 20 9.32 -27.48 -6.57
CA ILE A 20 9.39 -26.17 -5.91
C ILE A 20 9.14 -25.14 -7.00
N LEU A 21 7.99 -24.50 -6.87
CA LEU A 21 7.47 -23.43 -7.71
C LEU A 21 8.51 -22.32 -7.85
N ALA A 22 9.03 -22.11 -9.06
CA ALA A 22 9.66 -20.87 -9.44
C ALA A 22 8.56 -19.79 -9.51
N PHE A 23 8.23 -19.19 -8.35
CA PHE A 23 7.46 -17.95 -8.29
C PHE A 23 8.39 -16.86 -8.79
N ALA A 24 8.51 -16.72 -10.11
CA ALA A 24 9.20 -15.61 -10.73
C ALA A 24 8.57 -14.32 -10.18
N ALA A 25 9.38 -13.52 -9.50
CA ALA A 25 9.02 -12.21 -9.00
C ALA A 25 8.52 -11.35 -10.17
N MET A 26 7.20 -11.33 -10.38
CA MET A 26 6.60 -10.28 -11.17
C MET A 26 6.80 -9.00 -10.37
N PRO A 27 7.39 -7.93 -10.93
CA PRO A 27 7.40 -6.65 -10.26
C PRO A 27 5.94 -6.26 -10.04
N ASP A 28 5.51 -6.19 -8.79
CA ASP A 28 4.22 -5.64 -8.42
C ASP A 28 4.12 -4.25 -9.06
N ALA A 29 3.24 -4.09 -10.05
CA ALA A 29 3.07 -2.82 -10.76
C ALA A 29 2.76 -1.66 -9.78
N ASP A 30 2.12 -1.99 -8.65
CA ASP A 30 1.87 -1.09 -7.52
C ASP A 30 3.16 -0.63 -6.82
N ALA A 31 4.15 -1.51 -6.68
CA ALA A 31 5.45 -1.17 -6.10
C ALA A 31 6.29 -0.27 -7.01
N LEU A 32 6.14 -0.41 -8.33
CA LEU A 32 6.76 0.51 -9.30
C LEU A 32 6.11 1.90 -9.21
N GLY A 33 4.76 1.97 -9.24
CA GLY A 33 4.03 3.24 -9.12
C GLY A 33 4.37 4.04 -7.87
N ARG A 34 4.41 3.40 -6.69
CA ARG A 34 4.82 4.07 -5.44
C ARG A 34 6.25 4.59 -5.47
N ARG A 35 7.18 3.93 -6.18
CA ARG A 35 8.56 4.42 -6.31
C ARG A 35 8.62 5.66 -7.19
N ASP A 36 7.90 5.66 -8.30
CA ASP A 36 7.80 6.82 -9.18
C ASP A 36 7.16 8.03 -8.47
N GLU A 37 6.11 7.81 -7.69
CA GLU A 37 5.47 8.84 -6.85
C GLU A 37 6.44 9.43 -5.81
N GLN A 38 7.20 8.57 -5.12
CA GLN A 38 8.20 9.01 -4.13
C GLN A 38 9.34 9.78 -4.77
N ASP A 39 9.80 9.34 -5.94
CA ASP A 39 10.85 10.02 -6.69
C ASP A 39 10.37 11.38 -7.20
N ALA A 40 9.12 11.48 -7.67
CA ALA A 40 8.50 12.74 -8.06
C ALA A 40 8.36 13.69 -6.86
N ALA A 41 7.88 13.20 -5.72
CA ALA A 41 7.79 13.98 -4.48
C ALA A 41 9.17 14.49 -4.02
N ARG A 42 10.20 13.65 -4.11
CA ARG A 42 11.57 14.02 -3.75
C ARG A 42 12.13 15.09 -4.69
N ARG A 43 11.94 14.94 -6.01
CA ARG A 43 12.35 15.96 -6.99
C ARG A 43 11.65 17.29 -6.73
N ALA A 44 10.33 17.27 -6.56
CA ALA A 44 9.55 18.47 -6.24
C ALA A 44 10.02 19.14 -4.94
N MET A 45 10.42 18.36 -3.93
CA MET A 45 10.98 18.91 -2.68
C MET A 45 12.35 19.54 -2.90
N LEU A 46 13.24 18.88 -3.65
CA LEU A 46 14.57 19.41 -3.97
C LEU A 46 14.49 20.70 -4.81
N ASP A 47 13.50 20.78 -5.70
CA ASP A 47 13.20 21.95 -6.52
C ASP A 47 12.44 23.05 -5.74
N GLY A 48 12.22 22.86 -4.43
CA GLY A 48 11.52 23.82 -3.56
C GLY A 48 10.03 24.00 -3.88
N GLN A 49 9.44 23.08 -4.65
CA GLN A 49 8.04 23.13 -5.05
C GLN A 49 7.09 22.62 -3.96
N VAL A 50 7.56 21.71 -3.10
CA VAL A 50 6.79 21.12 -2.00
C VAL A 50 7.58 21.04 -0.69
N MET A 51 6.89 21.14 0.43
CA MET A 51 7.46 20.91 1.77
C MET A 51 7.74 19.41 2.00
N PRO A 52 8.63 19.08 2.96
CA PRO A 52 8.85 17.69 3.34
C PRO A 52 7.57 17.05 3.86
N PHE A 53 7.30 15.82 3.40
CA PHE A 53 6.11 15.05 3.78
C PHE A 53 5.88 14.97 5.29
N SER A 54 6.94 14.82 6.09
CA SER A 54 6.86 14.76 7.56
C SER A 54 6.29 16.04 8.19
N ILE A 55 6.49 17.20 7.57
CA ILE A 55 5.93 18.49 8.03
C ILE A 55 4.43 18.54 7.73
N LEU A 56 4.06 18.18 6.50
CA LEU A 56 2.68 18.10 6.03
C LEU A 56 1.86 17.14 6.90
N LYS A 57 2.37 15.92 7.08
CA LYS A 57 1.76 14.87 7.90
C LYS A 57 1.51 15.37 9.33
N ARG A 58 2.50 15.99 9.98
CA ARG A 58 2.34 16.49 11.35
C ARG A 58 1.25 17.56 11.48
N ARG A 59 1.13 18.47 10.51
CA ARG A 59 0.05 19.47 10.51
C ARG A 59 -1.32 18.82 10.41
N VAL A 60 -1.47 17.84 9.52
CA VAL A 60 -2.75 17.13 9.38
C VAL A 60 -3.05 16.26 10.59
N GLU A 61 -2.06 15.58 11.15
CA GLU A 61 -2.23 14.82 12.41
C GLU A 61 -2.70 15.71 13.55
N SER A 62 -2.15 16.92 13.67
CA SER A 62 -2.61 17.89 14.66
C SER A 62 -4.08 18.30 14.48
N ALA A 63 -4.60 18.29 13.25
CA ALA A 63 -6.00 18.59 12.96
C ALA A 63 -6.92 17.35 13.10
N MET A 64 -6.39 16.16 12.83
CA MET A 64 -7.13 14.90 12.87
C MET A 64 -7.30 14.36 14.30
N GLY A 65 -6.36 14.65 15.20
CA GLY A 65 -6.36 14.14 16.58
C GLY A 65 -6.05 12.64 16.61
N ASP A 66 -6.90 11.85 17.26
CA ASP A 66 -6.72 10.40 17.46
C ASP A 66 -6.94 9.54 16.20
N ALA A 67 -6.81 10.11 15.00
CA ALA A 67 -7.00 9.36 13.77
C ALA A 67 -5.76 8.54 13.40
N THR A 68 -5.98 7.32 12.91
CA THR A 68 -4.91 6.43 12.47
C THR A 68 -4.55 6.72 11.02
N TYR A 69 -3.29 7.07 10.75
CA TYR A 69 -2.78 7.24 9.40
C TYR A 69 -2.66 5.89 8.67
N LEU A 70 -3.18 5.83 7.44
CA LEU A 70 -3.13 4.62 6.60
C LEU A 70 -2.18 4.74 5.41
N GLY A 71 -1.98 5.95 4.87
CA GLY A 71 -1.17 6.13 3.67
C GLY A 71 -1.31 7.51 3.06
N SER A 72 -0.46 7.78 2.07
CA SER A 72 -0.40 9.04 1.34
C SER A 72 -0.24 8.76 -0.14
N GLU A 73 -0.87 9.59 -0.94
CA GLU A 73 -0.71 9.63 -2.39
C GLU A 73 -0.22 11.03 -2.78
N PHE A 74 0.85 11.10 -3.57
CA PHE A 74 1.34 12.35 -4.12
C PHE A 74 0.81 12.52 -5.54
N ILE A 75 0.16 13.64 -5.80
CA ILE A 75 -0.41 13.97 -7.11
C ILE A 75 0.53 14.99 -7.78
N PRO A 76 1.51 14.55 -8.59
CA PRO A 76 2.55 15.42 -9.14
C PRO A 76 2.01 16.50 -10.08
N SER A 77 0.89 16.24 -10.76
CA SER A 77 0.26 17.20 -11.67
C SER A 77 -0.23 18.48 -10.98
N THR A 78 -0.52 18.41 -9.68
CA THR A 78 -1.03 19.55 -8.89
C THR A 78 -0.18 19.86 -7.66
N ASN A 79 0.90 19.11 -7.44
CA ASN A 79 1.73 19.17 -6.23
C ASN A 79 0.89 19.04 -4.94
N ARG A 80 -0.12 18.17 -4.95
CA ARG A 80 -0.99 17.92 -3.79
C ARG A 80 -0.70 16.57 -3.16
N TYR A 81 -0.93 16.50 -1.85
CA TYR A 81 -0.92 15.25 -1.10
C TYR A 81 -2.35 14.89 -0.73
N ARG A 82 -2.71 13.63 -0.95
CA ARG A 82 -3.92 13.04 -0.42
C ARG A 82 -3.55 12.08 0.69
N LEU A 83 -3.92 12.42 1.91
CA LEU A 83 -3.63 11.62 3.10
C LEU A 83 -4.86 10.80 3.47
N LYS A 84 -4.67 9.53 3.76
CA LYS A 84 -5.72 8.61 4.19
C LYS A 84 -5.60 8.37 5.69
N TYR A 85 -6.69 8.57 6.39
CA TYR A 85 -6.82 8.34 7.82
C TYR A 85 -8.03 7.48 8.13
N VAL A 86 -8.04 6.88 9.32
CA VAL A 86 -9.22 6.29 9.94
C VAL A 86 -9.51 7.04 11.22
N LYS A 87 -10.71 7.60 11.33
CA LYS A 87 -11.20 8.28 12.53
C LYS A 87 -12.54 7.70 12.90
N ASP A 88 -12.70 7.25 14.15
CA ASP A 88 -13.94 6.62 14.65
C ASP A 88 -14.43 5.45 13.76
N GLY A 89 -13.49 4.66 13.22
CA GLY A 89 -13.78 3.53 12.33
C GLY A 89 -14.17 3.92 10.90
N LYS A 90 -14.13 5.21 10.54
CA LYS A 90 -14.43 5.71 9.19
C LYS A 90 -13.18 6.20 8.48
N VAL A 91 -13.07 5.89 7.19
CA VAL A 91 -11.96 6.37 6.35
C VAL A 91 -12.21 7.84 6.01
N VAL A 92 -11.23 8.69 6.31
CA VAL A 92 -11.23 10.10 5.96
C VAL A 92 -10.03 10.36 5.05
N TRP A 93 -10.29 11.02 3.93
CA TRP A 93 -9.27 11.51 3.01
C TRP A 93 -9.08 13.00 3.23
N VAL A 94 -7.84 13.43 3.36
CA VAL A 94 -7.48 14.84 3.57
C VAL A 94 -6.59 15.28 2.41
N ASP A 95 -7.05 16.28 1.66
CA ASP A 95 -6.30 16.85 0.55
C ASP A 95 -5.50 18.06 1.05
N VAL A 96 -4.20 18.06 0.79
CA VAL A 96 -3.24 19.04 1.32
C VAL A 96 -2.44 19.63 0.16
N ASP A 97 -2.28 20.95 0.18
CA ASP A 97 -1.37 21.64 -0.74
C ASP A 97 0.09 21.28 -0.38
N GLY A 98 0.84 20.71 -1.31
CA GLY A 98 2.21 20.29 -1.05
C GLY A 98 3.18 21.44 -0.84
N ARG A 99 2.89 22.64 -1.35
CA ARG A 99 3.76 23.82 -1.24
C ARG A 99 3.57 24.54 0.09
N THR A 100 2.33 24.79 0.49
CA THR A 100 2.04 25.56 1.72
C THR A 100 1.76 24.68 2.92
N GLY A 101 1.30 23.44 2.68
CA GLY A 101 0.81 22.53 3.70
C GLY A 101 -0.54 22.90 4.28
N ASP A 102 -1.32 23.69 3.54
CA ASP A 102 -2.70 23.99 3.88
C ASP A 102 -3.62 22.82 3.54
N ILE A 103 -4.59 22.57 4.41
CA ILE A 103 -5.63 21.57 4.16
C ILE A 103 -6.66 22.21 3.22
N THR A 104 -6.77 21.63 2.03
CA THR A 104 -7.64 22.13 0.94
C THR A 104 -8.99 21.43 0.90
N GLY A 105 -9.12 20.24 1.50
CA GLY A 105 -10.36 19.48 1.48
C GLY A 105 -10.37 18.27 2.40
N TRP A 106 -11.58 17.84 2.74
CA TRP A 106 -11.86 16.64 3.54
C TRP A 106 -12.92 15.83 2.80
N ALA A 107 -12.66 14.56 2.53
CA ALA A 107 -13.65 13.62 2.03
C ALA A 107 -13.83 12.50 3.06
N ARG A 108 -15.08 12.15 3.37
CA ARG A 108 -15.47 11.22 4.44
C ARG A 108 -16.46 10.18 3.94
#